data_AF-A0A511Z161-F1
#
_entry.id   AF-A0A511Z161-F1
#
_cell.length_a   1.000
_cell.length_b   1.000
_cell.length_c   1.000
_cell.angle_alpha   90.00
_cell.angle_beta   90.00
_cell.angle_gamma   90.00
#
_symmetry.space_group_name_H-M   'P 1'
#
loop_
_entity.id
_entity.type
_entity.pdbx_description
1 polymer ?
#
loop_
_entity_poly.entity_id
_entity_poly.type
_entity_poly.pdbx_seq_one_letter_code
_entity_poly.pdbx_strand_id
1 'polypeptide(L)'
;MERWRTALGADAVPWLLEAEDPAVQAATLRHLLDTPDDDPALTSARVAMASDGVVGRILATQGPGGHWGERDAFYRDKYRGTVWQLVTLAALGADGADPRVRAGCEAVLEDAQDRESGGFAVDRARSTSGGRHSEVIPCLTGNLVWALVTFGMLDDARVRRGARARCRPARTTRSPSPRPPRRRAPPPRARP
;
A
#
# COMPACT_ATOMS: atom_id res chain seq x y z
N MET A 1 -23.80 -13.71 -17.83
CA MET A 1 -23.03 -12.66 -18.52
C MET A 1 -22.95 -11.46 -17.61
N GLU A 2 -21.74 -11.14 -17.14
CA GLU A 2 -21.51 -10.03 -16.22
C GLU A 2 -21.80 -8.68 -16.91
N ARG A 3 -22.62 -7.83 -16.26
CA ARG A 3 -23.18 -6.58 -16.80
C ARG A 3 -22.13 -5.52 -17.20
N TRP A 4 -20.88 -5.66 -16.76
CA TRP A 4 -19.81 -4.73 -17.13
C TRP A 4 -19.31 -4.98 -18.57
N ARG A 5 -19.32 -6.23 -19.05
CA ARG A 5 -18.86 -6.56 -20.42
C ARG A 5 -19.71 -5.88 -21.48
N THR A 6 -21.01 -5.72 -21.23
CA THR A 6 -21.93 -5.04 -22.14
C THR A 6 -21.72 -3.51 -22.21
N ALA A 7 -20.96 -2.94 -21.28
CA ALA A 7 -20.60 -1.52 -21.29
C ALA A 7 -19.26 -1.24 -22.01
N LEU A 8 -18.51 -2.28 -22.38
CA LEU A 8 -17.24 -2.15 -23.09
C LEU A 8 -17.45 -2.11 -24.60
N GLY A 9 -16.63 -1.31 -25.30
CA GLY A 9 -16.62 -1.26 -26.76
C GLY A 9 -15.94 -2.47 -27.43
N ALA A 10 -15.19 -3.26 -26.67
CA ALA A 10 -14.52 -4.49 -27.11
C ALA A 10 -14.21 -5.38 -25.89
N ASP A 11 -13.98 -6.68 -26.15
CA ASP A 11 -13.51 -7.59 -25.11
C ASP A 11 -12.00 -7.45 -24.91
N ALA A 12 -11.61 -6.93 -23.75
CA ALA A 12 -10.21 -6.75 -23.35
C ALA A 12 -9.62 -7.98 -22.64
N VAL A 13 -10.44 -8.98 -22.30
CA VAL A 13 -9.98 -10.16 -21.54
C VAL A 13 -8.85 -10.92 -22.25
N PRO A 14 -8.89 -11.16 -23.57
CA PRO A 14 -7.78 -11.85 -24.25
C PRO A 14 -6.45 -11.13 -24.09
N TRP A 15 -6.44 -9.79 -24.20
CA TRP A 15 -5.25 -8.96 -24.02
C TRP A 15 -4.73 -9.00 -22.58
N LEU A 16 -5.64 -8.92 -21.60
CA LEU A 16 -5.27 -9.00 -20.17
C LEU A 16 -4.72 -10.37 -19.75
N LEU A 17 -4.98 -11.43 -20.52
CA LEU A 17 -4.50 -12.78 -20.26
C LEU A 17 -3.22 -13.13 -21.02
N GLU A 18 -2.65 -12.20 -21.78
CA GLU A 18 -1.35 -12.39 -22.45
C GLU A 18 -0.24 -12.67 -21.43
N ALA A 19 0.69 -13.57 -21.78
CA ALA A 19 1.71 -14.08 -20.86
C ALA A 19 2.82 -13.06 -20.52
N GLU A 20 2.81 -11.88 -21.14
CA GLU A 20 3.83 -10.85 -20.98
C GLU A 20 3.84 -10.24 -19.57
N ASP A 21 2.68 -10.15 -18.92
CA ASP A 21 2.53 -9.68 -17.54
C ASP A 21 1.76 -10.71 -16.69
N PRO A 22 2.48 -11.66 -16.06
CA PRO A 22 1.87 -12.66 -15.19
C PRO A 22 1.08 -12.08 -14.01
N ALA A 23 1.40 -10.86 -13.55
CA ALA A 23 0.68 -10.23 -12.45
C ALA A 23 -0.68 -9.71 -12.92
N VAL A 24 -0.73 -9.10 -14.11
CA VAL A 24 -2.00 -8.70 -14.74
C VAL A 24 -2.84 -9.94 -15.08
N GLN A 25 -2.23 -11.00 -15.59
CA GLN A 25 -2.92 -12.26 -15.87
C GLN A 25 -3.54 -12.85 -14.59
N ALA A 26 -2.77 -12.98 -13.51
CA ALA A 26 -3.26 -13.50 -12.23
C ALA A 26 -4.37 -12.62 -11.63
N ALA A 27 -4.21 -11.30 -11.68
CA ALA A 27 -5.24 -10.36 -11.20
C ALA A 27 -6.52 -10.45 -12.02
N THR A 28 -6.40 -10.63 -13.33
CA THR A 28 -7.55 -10.78 -14.25
C THR A 28 -8.31 -12.07 -13.95
N LEU A 29 -7.60 -13.20 -13.88
CA LEU A 29 -8.19 -14.49 -13.51
C LEU A 29 -8.92 -14.40 -12.17
N ARG A 30 -8.25 -13.89 -11.14
CA ARG A 30 -8.81 -13.83 -9.79
C ARG A 30 -9.96 -12.84 -9.62
N HIS A 31 -9.78 -11.61 -10.08
CA HIS A 31 -10.65 -10.48 -9.70
C HIS A 31 -11.66 -10.10 -10.77
N LEU A 32 -11.39 -10.39 -12.04
CA LEU A 32 -12.29 -10.07 -13.15
C LEU A 32 -13.09 -11.30 -13.60
N LEU A 33 -12.48 -12.48 -13.54
CA LEU A 33 -13.09 -13.74 -13.99
C LEU A 33 -13.53 -14.65 -12.83
N ASP A 34 -13.35 -14.21 -11.58
CA ASP A 34 -13.69 -14.95 -10.35
C ASP A 34 -13.15 -16.39 -10.37
N THR A 35 -11.97 -16.59 -10.96
CA THR A 35 -11.34 -17.90 -11.07
C THR A 35 -10.97 -18.43 -9.69
N PRO A 36 -11.31 -19.69 -9.35
CA PRO A 36 -10.97 -20.30 -8.07
C PRO A 36 -9.47 -20.27 -7.77
N ASP A 37 -9.10 -20.17 -6.49
CA ASP A 37 -7.70 -20.08 -6.05
C ASP A 37 -6.87 -21.33 -6.37
N ASP A 38 -7.51 -22.48 -6.58
CA ASP A 38 -6.91 -23.77 -6.95
C ASP A 38 -6.90 -24.04 -8.47
N ASP A 39 -7.37 -23.09 -9.28
CA ASP A 39 -7.36 -23.22 -10.73
C ASP A 39 -5.90 -23.31 -11.27
N PRO A 40 -5.61 -24.26 -12.18
CA PRO A 40 -4.28 -24.42 -12.75
C PRO A 40 -3.75 -23.17 -13.46
N ALA A 41 -4.59 -22.39 -14.14
CA ALA A 41 -4.18 -21.18 -14.86
C ALA A 41 -3.75 -20.09 -13.89
N LEU A 42 -4.51 -19.88 -12.81
CA LEU A 42 -4.15 -18.92 -11.76
C LEU A 42 -2.88 -19.35 -11.02
N THR A 43 -2.75 -20.64 -10.73
CA THR A 43 -1.54 -21.20 -10.12
C THR A 43 -0.32 -20.99 -11.02
N SER A 44 -0.44 -21.27 -12.32
CA SER A 44 0.65 -21.07 -13.29
C SER A 44 1.06 -19.60 -13.38
N ALA A 45 0.10 -18.67 -13.44
CA ALA A 45 0.39 -17.24 -13.48
C ALA A 45 1.16 -16.79 -12.22
N ARG A 46 0.75 -17.24 -11.03
CA ARG A 46 1.43 -16.95 -9.75
C ARG A 46 2.87 -17.49 -9.72
N VAL A 47 3.10 -18.69 -10.25
CA VAL A 47 4.46 -19.26 -10.36
C VAL A 47 5.34 -18.40 -11.27
N ALA A 48 4.83 -18.01 -12.45
CA ALA A 48 5.56 -17.17 -13.39
C ALA A 48 5.88 -15.78 -12.82
N MET A 49 4.96 -15.20 -12.02
CA MET A 49 5.22 -13.94 -11.30
C MET A 49 6.43 -14.05 -10.36
N ALA A 50 6.56 -15.19 -9.67
CA ALA A 50 7.60 -15.42 -8.67
C ALA A 50 8.97 -15.74 -9.30
N SER A 51 9.02 -16.41 -10.46
CA SER A 51 10.28 -16.77 -11.14
C SER A 51 10.81 -15.66 -12.05
N ASP A 52 9.99 -15.19 -13.00
CA ASP A 52 10.43 -14.35 -14.12
C ASP A 52 9.76 -12.97 -14.12
N GLY A 53 8.74 -12.79 -13.27
CA GLY A 53 8.01 -11.56 -13.11
C GLY A 53 8.74 -10.47 -12.30
N VAL A 54 8.10 -9.30 -12.25
CA VAL A 54 8.56 -8.15 -11.45
C VAL A 54 8.68 -8.52 -9.97
N VAL A 55 7.79 -9.38 -9.45
CA VAL A 55 7.81 -9.86 -8.06
C VAL A 55 9.13 -10.58 -7.76
N GLY A 56 9.51 -11.58 -8.56
CA GLY A 56 10.77 -12.30 -8.39
C GLY A 56 11.99 -11.38 -8.39
N ARG A 57 12.04 -10.42 -9.31
CA ARG A 57 13.13 -9.42 -9.39
C ARG A 57 13.21 -8.52 -8.16
N ILE A 58 12.07 -8.05 -7.64
CA ILE A 58 12.06 -7.26 -6.40
C ILE A 58 12.57 -8.11 -5.23
N LEU A 59 12.03 -9.31 -5.05
CA LEU A 59 12.41 -10.21 -3.96
C LEU A 59 13.90 -10.57 -3.98
N ALA A 60 14.51 -10.72 -5.15
CA ALA A 60 15.94 -10.99 -5.31
C ALA A 60 16.86 -9.85 -4.84
N THR A 61 16.34 -8.63 -4.69
CA THR A 61 17.13 -7.46 -4.24
C THR A 61 17.04 -7.21 -2.73
N GLN A 62 16.35 -8.08 -1.99
CA GLN A 62 16.20 -7.95 -0.54
C GLN A 62 17.54 -8.24 0.17
N GLY A 63 17.89 -7.38 1.12
CA GLY A 63 19.04 -7.59 2.00
C GLY A 63 18.77 -8.64 3.09
N PRO A 64 19.83 -9.13 3.77
CA PRO A 64 19.71 -10.20 4.77
C PRO A 64 18.86 -9.83 5.99
N GLY A 65 18.63 -8.53 6.24
CA GLY A 65 17.76 -8.06 7.32
C GLY A 65 16.26 -8.03 6.98
N GLY A 66 15.87 -8.45 5.77
CA GLY A 66 14.50 -8.31 5.27
C GLY A 66 14.20 -6.95 4.65
N HIS A 67 15.17 -6.04 4.64
CA HIS A 67 15.02 -4.69 4.09
C HIS A 67 15.31 -4.65 2.59
N TRP A 68 14.59 -3.76 1.90
CA TRP A 68 15.04 -3.20 0.64
C TRP A 68 15.59 -1.80 0.86
N GLY A 69 16.76 -1.54 0.29
CA GLY A 69 17.52 -0.31 0.50
C GLY A 69 18.06 -0.18 1.92
N GLU A 70 18.37 1.06 2.31
CA GLU A 70 18.89 1.37 3.64
C GLU A 70 17.81 1.24 4.70
N ARG A 71 18.14 0.58 5.82
CA ARG A 71 17.23 0.35 6.94
C ARG A 71 16.59 1.65 7.46
N ASP A 72 17.37 2.71 7.62
CA ASP A 72 16.88 3.99 8.16
C ASP A 72 16.17 4.85 7.11
N ALA A 73 16.16 4.44 5.83
CA ALA A 73 15.47 5.12 4.74
C ALA A 73 14.25 4.35 4.22
N PHE A 74 13.70 3.41 5.02
CA PHE A 74 12.64 2.48 4.63
C PHE A 74 11.42 3.13 3.94
N TYR A 75 11.11 4.40 4.27
CA TYR A 75 10.02 5.18 3.67
C TYR A 75 10.53 6.32 2.77
N ARG A 76 11.67 6.93 3.10
CA ARG A 76 12.19 8.12 2.41
C ARG A 76 12.75 7.79 1.03
N ASP A 77 13.35 6.61 0.88
CA ASP A 77 13.70 6.08 -0.44
C ASP A 77 12.43 5.58 -1.14
N LYS A 78 11.85 6.42 -1.99
CA LYS A 78 10.54 6.19 -2.61
C LYS A 78 10.48 5.01 -3.58
N TYR A 79 11.62 4.62 -4.16
CA TYR A 79 11.65 3.61 -5.20
C TYR A 79 12.31 2.31 -4.74
N ARG A 80 13.18 2.37 -3.74
CA ARG A 80 13.91 1.19 -3.24
C ARG A 80 13.62 0.87 -1.78
N GLY A 81 13.04 1.80 -1.03
CA GLY A 81 12.76 1.62 0.39
C GLY A 81 11.76 0.49 0.67
N THR A 82 11.98 -0.21 1.78
CA THR A 82 11.21 -1.38 2.22
C THR A 82 9.70 -1.17 2.20
N VAL A 83 9.20 0.01 2.58
CA VAL A 83 7.76 0.32 2.55
C VAL A 83 7.20 0.21 1.14
N TRP A 84 7.88 0.81 0.16
CA TRP A 84 7.37 0.89 -1.20
C TRP A 84 7.49 -0.43 -1.92
N GLN A 85 8.52 -1.22 -1.61
CA GLN A 85 8.63 -2.58 -2.13
C GLN A 85 7.50 -3.47 -1.58
N LEU A 86 7.18 -3.40 -0.28
CA LEU A 86 6.06 -4.15 0.28
C LEU A 86 4.70 -3.75 -0.33
N VAL A 87 4.46 -2.44 -0.49
CA VAL A 87 3.22 -1.94 -1.12
C VAL A 87 3.15 -2.41 -2.58
N THR A 88 4.25 -2.37 -3.32
CA THR A 88 4.31 -2.83 -4.72
C THR A 88 4.10 -4.34 -4.81
N LEU A 89 4.77 -5.13 -3.95
CA LEU A 89 4.60 -6.58 -3.89
C LEU A 89 3.15 -6.97 -3.57
N ALA A 90 2.50 -6.27 -2.64
CA ALA A 90 1.09 -6.49 -2.31
C ALA A 90 0.19 -6.15 -3.50
N ALA A 91 0.45 -5.05 -4.19
CA ALA A 91 -0.32 -4.64 -5.38
C ALA A 91 -0.17 -5.62 -6.54
N LEU A 92 1.01 -6.21 -6.70
CA LEU A 92 1.29 -7.22 -7.71
C LEU A 92 0.74 -8.60 -7.32
N GLY A 93 0.27 -8.81 -6.08
CA GLY A 93 -0.25 -10.09 -5.63
C GLY A 93 0.82 -11.12 -5.26
N ALA A 94 1.98 -10.67 -4.76
CA ALA A 94 3.01 -11.56 -4.24
C ALA A 94 2.47 -12.45 -3.10
N ASP A 95 2.95 -13.68 -3.03
CA ASP A 95 2.53 -14.62 -1.99
C ASP A 95 3.01 -14.17 -0.61
N GLY A 96 2.07 -13.92 0.29
CA GLY A 96 2.36 -13.58 1.67
C GLY A 96 3.05 -14.69 2.44
N ALA A 97 2.96 -15.95 2.00
CA ALA A 97 3.68 -17.08 2.60
C ALA A 97 5.16 -17.16 2.18
N ASP A 98 5.60 -16.40 1.16
CA ASP A 98 7.01 -16.34 0.78
C ASP A 98 7.85 -15.81 1.97
N PRO A 99 8.91 -16.53 2.38
CA PRO A 99 9.72 -16.14 3.54
C PRO A 99 10.36 -14.76 3.40
N ARG A 100 10.66 -14.31 2.17
CA ARG A 100 11.21 -12.97 1.90
C ARG A 100 10.16 -11.88 2.12
N VAL A 101 8.92 -12.12 1.69
CA VAL A 101 7.79 -11.22 1.95
C VAL A 101 7.55 -11.12 3.47
N ARG A 102 7.54 -12.26 4.17
CA ARG A 102 7.44 -12.29 5.64
C ARG A 102 8.56 -11.52 6.32
N ALA A 103 9.81 -11.72 5.90
CA ALA A 103 10.95 -10.99 6.45
C ALA A 103 10.81 -9.47 6.29
N GLY A 104 10.33 -9.01 5.13
CA GLY A 104 10.06 -7.59 4.90
C GLY A 104 8.94 -7.03 5.78
N CYS A 105 7.87 -7.80 5.97
CA CYS A 105 6.77 -7.43 6.87
C CYS A 105 7.26 -7.29 8.32
N GLU A 106 8.08 -8.23 8.80
CA GLU A 106 8.67 -8.16 10.13
C GLU A 106 9.62 -6.97 10.27
N ALA A 107 10.45 -6.71 9.26
CA ALA A 107 11.35 -5.56 9.24
C ALA A 107 10.59 -4.23 9.37
N VAL A 108 9.50 -4.04 8.62
CA VAL A 108 8.72 -2.78 8.68
C VAL A 108 7.91 -2.66 9.98
N LEU A 109 7.42 -3.77 10.54
CA LEU A 109 6.76 -3.77 11.84
C LEU A 109 7.73 -3.42 12.97
N GLU A 110 8.97 -3.90 12.89
CA GLU A 110 10.00 -3.58 13.88
C GLU A 110 10.44 -2.12 13.79
N ASP A 111 10.68 -1.62 12.58
CA ASP A 111 11.33 -0.33 12.36
C ASP A 111 10.35 0.85 12.25
N ALA A 112 9.20 0.66 11.61
CA ALA A 112 8.30 1.77 11.28
C ALA A 112 7.09 1.88 12.22
N GLN A 113 6.70 0.80 12.92
CA GLN A 113 5.53 0.87 13.80
C GLN A 113 5.85 1.63 15.09
N ASP A 114 5.11 2.70 15.33
CA ASP A 114 5.11 3.41 16.60
C ASP A 114 4.47 2.54 17.69
N ARG A 115 5.23 2.30 18.76
CA ARG A 115 4.81 1.41 19.85
C ARG A 115 3.67 2.01 20.68
N GLU A 116 3.52 3.33 20.71
CA GLU A 116 2.45 4.00 21.44
C GLU A 116 1.11 3.95 20.67
N SER A 117 1.05 4.54 19.48
CA SER A 117 -0.20 4.65 18.71
C SER A 117 -0.55 3.39 17.91
N GLY A 118 0.44 2.56 17.59
CA GLY A 118 0.31 1.45 16.64
C GLY A 118 0.35 1.87 15.16
N GLY A 119 0.35 3.16 14.87
CA GLY A 119 0.51 3.69 13.51
C GLY A 119 1.94 3.55 13.00
N PHE A 120 2.17 3.91 11.74
CA PHE A 120 3.48 3.81 11.11
C PHE A 120 4.09 5.19 10.84
N ALA A 121 5.35 5.34 11.25
CA ALA A 121 6.12 6.56 11.11
C ALA A 121 7.06 6.52 9.90
N VAL A 122 7.42 7.69 9.40
CA VAL A 122 8.32 7.83 8.24
C VAL A 122 9.80 7.60 8.58
N ASP A 123 10.15 7.68 9.85
CA ASP A 123 11.52 7.55 10.34
C ASP A 123 11.54 6.75 11.66
N ARG A 124 12.64 6.04 11.93
CA ARG A 124 12.84 5.28 13.19
C ARG A 124 13.01 6.23 14.37
N ALA A 125 12.56 5.79 15.54
CA ALA A 125 12.91 6.44 16.79
C ALA A 125 14.41 6.21 17.07
N ARG A 126 15.11 7.27 17.55
CA ARG A 126 16.56 7.20 17.85
C ARG A 126 16.87 6.55 19.20
N SER A 127 15.95 6.64 20.14
CA SER A 127 16.14 6.24 21.54
C SER A 127 15.25 5.09 21.98
N THR A 128 14.33 4.64 21.13
CA THR A 128 13.39 3.55 21.40
C THR A 128 13.26 2.67 20.17
N SER A 129 12.81 1.43 20.33
CA SER A 129 12.43 0.57 19.19
C SER A 129 11.20 1.12 18.47
N GLY A 130 11.07 0.88 17.17
CA GLY A 130 9.92 1.31 16.38
C GLY A 130 10.03 2.69 15.74
N GLY A 131 8.90 3.12 15.19
CA GLY A 131 8.76 4.40 14.50
C GLY A 131 8.72 5.59 15.45
N ARG A 132 9.20 6.75 14.98
CA ARG A 132 9.13 8.00 15.76
C ARG A 132 7.68 8.47 15.87
N HIS A 133 7.14 8.51 17.09
CA HIS A 133 5.74 8.89 17.38
C HIS A 133 5.29 10.21 16.72
N SER A 134 6.14 11.25 16.74
CA SER A 134 5.83 12.56 16.14
C SER A 134 5.76 12.55 14.60
N GLU A 135 6.17 11.46 13.97
CA GLU A 135 6.30 11.30 12.52
C GLU A 135 5.40 10.17 11.97
N VAL A 136 4.43 9.72 12.78
CA VAL A 136 3.34 8.85 12.35
C VAL A 136 2.45 9.60 11.37
N ILE A 137 2.24 9.04 10.18
CA ILE A 137 1.36 9.64 9.15
C ILE A 137 0.22 8.70 8.74
N PRO A 138 -1.02 9.21 8.57
CA PRO A 138 -2.18 8.37 8.28
C PRO A 138 -2.06 7.58 6.98
N CYS A 139 -1.55 8.18 5.92
CA CYS A 139 -1.44 7.53 4.61
C CYS A 139 -0.45 6.36 4.63
N LEU A 140 0.70 6.50 5.31
CA LEU A 140 1.65 5.40 5.49
C LEU A 140 1.02 4.27 6.31
N THR A 141 0.30 4.64 7.37
CA THR A 141 -0.40 3.65 8.21
C THR A 141 -1.42 2.86 7.40
N GLY A 142 -2.23 3.53 6.58
CA GLY A 142 -3.19 2.88 5.69
C GLY A 142 -2.52 1.94 4.68
N ASN A 143 -1.47 2.42 4.01
CA ASN A 143 -0.75 1.63 3.01
C ASN A 143 -0.14 0.35 3.60
N LEU A 144 0.54 0.46 4.74
CA LEU A 144 1.18 -0.69 5.38
C LEU A 144 0.15 -1.66 5.98
N VAL A 145 -0.91 -1.16 6.62
CA VAL A 145 -1.99 -2.03 7.09
C VAL A 145 -2.62 -2.80 5.93
N TRP A 146 -2.92 -2.12 4.82
CA TRP A 146 -3.44 -2.77 3.62
C TRP A 146 -2.47 -3.85 3.10
N ALA A 147 -1.19 -3.52 2.92
CA ALA A 147 -0.20 -4.48 2.41
C ALA A 147 -0.06 -5.71 3.35
N LEU A 148 0.05 -5.48 4.66
CA LEU A 148 0.20 -6.55 5.65
C LEU A 148 -1.04 -7.45 5.71
N VAL A 149 -2.25 -6.89 5.59
CA VAL A 149 -3.49 -7.67 5.49
C VAL A 149 -3.55 -8.46 4.19
N THR A 150 -3.15 -7.87 3.05
CA THR A 150 -3.04 -8.57 1.76
C THR A 150 -2.10 -9.77 1.83
N PHE A 151 -1.02 -9.68 2.62
CA PHE A 151 -0.13 -10.80 2.90
C PHE A 151 -0.66 -11.79 3.95
N GLY A 152 -1.93 -11.69 4.37
CA GLY A 152 -2.55 -12.62 5.30
C GLY A 152 -2.19 -12.40 6.78
N MET A 153 -1.70 -11.21 7.16
CA MET A 153 -1.35 -10.90 8.57
C MET A 153 -2.49 -10.24 9.35
N LEU A 154 -3.75 -10.43 8.94
CA LEU A 154 -4.91 -9.82 9.61
C LEU A 154 -5.02 -10.20 11.09
N ASP A 155 -4.55 -11.39 11.45
CA ASP A 155 -4.59 -11.90 12.82
C ASP A 155 -3.41 -11.45 13.69
N ASP A 156 -2.38 -10.84 13.08
CA ASP A 156 -1.26 -10.27 13.83
C ASP A 156 -1.75 -9.07 14.67
N ALA A 157 -1.49 -9.14 15.99
CA ALA A 157 -1.93 -8.11 16.93
C ALA A 157 -1.37 -6.72 16.58
N ARG A 158 -0.15 -6.64 16.02
CA ARG A 158 0.49 -5.39 15.58
C ARG A 158 -0.25 -4.78 14.39
N VAL A 159 -0.66 -5.61 13.44
CA VAL A 159 -1.45 -5.18 12.26
C VAL A 159 -2.82 -4.66 12.69
N ARG A 160 -3.50 -5.38 13.58
CA ARG A 160 -4.79 -4.95 14.16
C ARG A 160 -4.69 -3.65 14.95
N ARG A 161 -3.57 -3.42 15.64
CA ARG A 161 -3.28 -2.14 16.30
C ARG A 161 -3.12 -1.01 15.28
N GLY A 162 -2.38 -1.24 14.21
CA GLY A 162 -2.24 -0.28 13.10
C GLY A 162 -3.59 0.08 12.47
N ALA A 163 -4.46 -0.90 12.22
CA ALA A 163 -5.79 -0.66 11.68
C ALA A 163 -6.69 0.19 12.60
N ARG A 164 -6.46 0.13 13.91
CA ARG A 164 -7.17 0.92 14.92
C ARG A 164 -6.44 2.21 15.31
N ALA A 165 -5.24 2.43 14.77
CA ALA A 165 -4.39 3.53 15.14
C ALA A 165 -5.09 4.85 14.80
N ARG A 166 -5.43 5.61 15.84
CA ARG A 166 -5.92 6.97 15.67
C ARG A 166 -4.72 7.86 15.48
N CYS A 167 -4.52 8.35 14.26
CA CYS A 167 -3.57 9.43 14.04
C CYS A 167 -4.11 10.66 14.77
N ARG A 168 -3.39 11.10 15.81
CA ARG A 168 -3.67 12.42 16.39
C ARG A 168 -3.37 13.42 15.28
N PRO A 169 -4.30 14.34 14.93
CA PRO A 169 -3.99 15.35 13.93
C PRO A 169 -2.72 16.07 14.39
N ALA A 170 -1.72 16.14 13.52
CA ALA A 170 -0.57 17.01 13.74
C ALA A 170 -1.15 18.37 14.13
N ARG A 171 -0.66 18.98 15.23
CA ARG A 171 -1.09 20.33 15.60
C ARG A 171 -0.83 21.22 14.39
N THR A 172 -1.87 21.50 13.62
CA THR A 172 -1.79 22.47 12.55
C THR A 172 -1.57 23.79 13.27
N THR A 173 -0.35 24.34 13.21
CA THR A 173 -0.06 25.74 13.56
C THR A 173 -0.79 26.73 12.65
N ARG A 174 -1.64 26.23 11.75
CA ARG A 174 -2.56 27.01 10.94
C ARG A 174 -3.76 27.42 11.79
N SER A 175 -3.56 28.43 12.65
CA SER A 175 -4.67 29.28 13.08
C SER A 175 -5.45 29.71 11.84
N PRO A 176 -6.80 29.60 11.82
CA PRO A 176 -7.57 30.11 10.71
C PRO A 176 -7.31 31.62 10.62
N SER A 177 -6.71 32.07 9.52
CA SER A 177 -6.62 33.51 9.24
C SER A 177 -8.03 34.07 9.24
N PRO A 178 -8.32 35.18 9.96
CA PRO A 178 -9.66 35.72 10.04
C PRO A 178 -10.18 36.03 8.63
N ARG A 179 -11.38 35.55 8.32
CA ARG A 179 -12.04 35.84 7.04
C ARG A 179 -12.16 37.36 6.87
N PRO A 180 -11.75 37.93 5.73
CA PRO A 180 -11.97 39.35 5.48
C PRO A 180 -13.49 39.62 5.44
N PRO A 181 -13.95 40.78 5.96
CA PRO A 181 -15.37 41.11 6.00
C PRO A 181 -15.95 41.14 4.59
N ARG A 182 -17.09 40.47 4.40
CA ARG A 182 -17.84 40.49 3.14
C ARG A 182 -18.23 41.93 2.82
N ARG A 183 -17.68 42.49 1.74
CA ARG A 183 -18.17 43.75 1.17
C ARG A 183 -19.61 43.53 0.70
N ARG A 184 -20.57 44.26 1.28
CA ARG A 184 -21.95 44.29 0.80
C ARG A 184 -21.95 44.88 -0.61
N ALA A 185 -22.61 44.20 -1.54
CA ALA A 185 -22.84 44.74 -2.88
C ALA A 185 -23.70 46.01 -2.79
N PRO A 186 -23.41 47.05 -3.58
CA PRO A 186 -24.24 48.25 -3.63
C PRO A 186 -25.61 47.91 -4.26
N PRO A 187 -26.69 48.60 -3.85
CA PRO A 187 -28.02 48.35 -4.39
C PRO A 187 -28.10 48.73 -5.89
N PRO A 188 -28.96 48.04 -6.66
CA PRO A 188 -29.12 48.33 -8.08
C PRO A 188 -29.68 49.73 -8.30
N ARG A 189 -29.08 50.48 -9.24
CA ARG A 189 -29.55 51.80 -9.65
C ARG A 189 -30.88 51.66 -10.39
N ALA A 190 -31.90 52.38 -9.95
CA ALA A 190 -33.13 52.57 -10.70
C ALA A 190 -32.82 53.25 -12.04
N ARG A 191 -33.32 52.69 -13.14
CA ARG A 191 -33.26 53.31 -14.47
C ARG A 191 -34.44 54.29 -14.61
N PRO A 192 -34.24 55.43 -15.30
CA PRO A 192 -35.31 56.37 -15.62
C PRO A 192 -36.31 55.79 -16.62
#